data_AF-A0A8H6SV25-F1
#
_entry.id   AF-A0A8H6SV25-F1
#
_cell.length_a   1.000
_cell.length_b   1.000
_cell.length_c   1.000
_cell.angle_alpha   90.00
_cell.angle_beta   90.00
_cell.angle_gamma   90.00
#
_symmetry.space_group_name_H-M   'P 1'
#
loop_
_entity.id
_entity.type
_entity.pdbx_description
1 polymer ?
#
loop_
_entity_poly.entity_id
_entity_poly.type
_entity_poly.pdbx_seq_one_letter_code
_entity_poly.pdbx_strand_id
1 'polypeptide(L)'
;MVGLAHFSLLAITAAGAAAQGLLSCGEAQYNYTEYTCFDDTTLCPVQSGIRTLDCNGACYDPNKYTCSNTTLETYSPYNGELFDCGVARYDPSKYVCYDGDMLCPKSGVTPTLPCGDDCYFASEYTCTDGVLSHYAGPNGSDGTVSVLGQSRFPSKHEYF
;
A
#
# COMPACT_ATOMS: atom_id res chain seq x y z
N MET A 1 -8.54 -42.94 46.54
CA MET A 1 -7.08 -42.69 46.62
C MET A 1 -6.60 -42.53 45.18
N VAL A 2 -6.91 -41.39 44.56
CA VAL A 2 -5.99 -40.29 44.16
C VAL A 2 -4.82 -40.78 43.31
N GLY A 3 -4.86 -40.46 42.02
CA GLY A 3 -3.72 -40.50 41.10
C GLY A 3 -3.76 -39.25 40.22
N LEU A 4 -3.36 -38.11 40.80
CA LEU A 4 -3.19 -36.83 40.10
C LEU A 4 -1.94 -36.91 39.22
N ALA A 5 -2.11 -37.12 37.92
CA ALA A 5 -1.06 -36.95 36.94
C ALA A 5 -0.99 -35.47 36.54
N HIS A 6 -0.01 -34.76 37.11
CA HIS A 6 0.36 -33.41 36.71
C HIS A 6 1.01 -33.45 35.32
N PHE A 7 0.33 -32.92 34.31
CA PHE A 7 0.94 -32.62 33.02
C PHE A 7 1.58 -31.23 33.10
N SER A 8 2.91 -31.20 33.17
CA SER A 8 3.71 -29.98 33.17
C SER A 8 3.55 -29.25 31.84
N LEU A 9 2.98 -28.04 31.87
CA LEU A 9 2.97 -27.10 30.74
C LEU A 9 4.40 -26.66 30.44
N LEU A 10 4.94 -27.10 29.29
CA LEU A 10 6.12 -26.49 28.69
C LEU A 10 5.69 -25.17 28.05
N ALA A 11 5.95 -24.06 28.74
CA ALA A 11 5.89 -22.73 28.16
C ALA A 11 7.05 -22.58 27.16
N ILE A 12 6.76 -22.77 25.88
CA ILE A 12 7.68 -22.46 24.79
C ILE A 12 7.76 -20.94 24.68
N THR A 13 8.78 -20.35 25.29
CA THR A 13 9.14 -18.94 25.03
C THR A 13 9.73 -18.85 23.63
N ALA A 14 8.93 -18.39 22.67
CA ALA A 14 9.43 -18.00 21.35
C ALA A 14 10.30 -16.75 21.54
N ALA A 15 11.62 -16.93 21.37
CA ALA A 15 12.54 -15.80 21.26
C ALA A 15 12.21 -15.05 19.97
N GLY A 16 11.70 -13.82 20.12
CA GLY A 16 11.46 -12.91 19.01
C GLY A 16 12.78 -12.63 18.30
N ALA A 17 12.96 -13.21 17.12
CA ALA A 17 13.93 -12.73 16.16
C ALA A 17 13.44 -11.35 15.70
N ALA A 18 14.06 -10.29 16.23
CA ALA A 18 13.89 -8.95 15.70
C ALA A 18 14.50 -8.93 14.29
N ALA A 19 13.69 -9.30 13.29
CA ALA A 19 13.99 -9.11 11.89
C ALA A 19 13.98 -7.60 11.61
N GLN A 20 15.15 -6.98 11.68
CA GLN A 20 15.34 -5.57 11.36
C GLN A 20 15.01 -5.36 9.88
N GLY A 21 13.97 -4.58 9.58
CA GLY A 21 13.54 -4.25 8.22
C GLY A 21 12.22 -4.90 7.75
N LEU A 22 11.56 -5.72 8.58
CA LEU A 22 10.19 -6.15 8.30
C LEU A 22 9.18 -5.13 8.86
N LEU A 23 8.22 -4.75 8.02
CA LEU A 23 7.06 -3.95 8.41
C LEU A 23 5.92 -4.89 8.82
N SER A 24 4.96 -4.37 9.59
CA SER A 24 3.75 -5.10 9.96
C SER A 24 2.61 -4.78 8.99
N CYS A 25 1.84 -5.79 8.63
CA CYS A 25 0.56 -5.68 7.93
C CYS A 25 -0.43 -6.56 8.67
N GLY A 26 -1.17 -5.97 9.61
CA GLY A 26 -1.98 -6.71 10.58
C GLY A 26 -1.10 -7.64 11.42
N GLU A 27 -1.43 -8.94 11.40
CA GLU A 27 -0.69 -9.97 12.13
C GLU A 27 0.56 -10.49 11.36
N ALA A 28 0.74 -10.09 10.10
CA ALA A 28 1.84 -10.54 9.25
C ALA A 28 3.02 -9.56 9.27
N GLN A 29 4.23 -10.11 9.20
CA GLN A 29 5.44 -9.32 8.93
C GLN A 29 5.82 -9.45 7.45
N TYR A 30 6.17 -8.34 6.80
CA TYR A 30 6.48 -8.33 5.37
C TYR A 30 7.69 -7.45 5.04
N ASN A 31 8.37 -7.80 3.95
CA ASN A 31 9.40 -6.95 3.37
C ASN A 31 8.77 -5.98 2.37
N TYR A 32 8.91 -4.68 2.62
CA TYR A 32 8.35 -3.62 1.80
C TYR A 32 8.90 -3.57 0.36
N THR A 33 10.05 -4.20 0.09
CA THR A 33 10.56 -4.34 -1.30
C THR A 33 9.87 -5.46 -2.07
N GLU A 34 9.22 -6.40 -1.36
CA GLU A 34 8.60 -7.59 -1.94
C GLU A 34 7.08 -7.55 -1.88
N TYR A 35 6.49 -6.79 -0.95
CA TYR A 35 5.05 -6.64 -0.80
C TYR A 35 4.65 -5.19 -0.49
N THR A 36 3.38 -4.90 -0.72
CA THR A 36 2.69 -3.68 -0.34
C THR A 36 1.50 -4.08 0.54
N CYS A 37 1.33 -3.42 1.68
CA CYS A 37 0.21 -3.65 2.57
C CYS A 37 -0.95 -2.70 2.23
N PHE A 38 -2.16 -3.24 2.20
CA PHE A 38 -3.42 -2.53 2.02
C PHE A 38 -4.38 -2.89 3.16
N ASP A 39 -5.12 -1.92 3.66
CA ASP A 39 -6.13 -2.08 4.72
C ASP A 39 -5.66 -2.86 5.95
N ASP A 40 -4.38 -2.73 6.30
CA ASP A 40 -3.70 -3.47 7.38
C ASP A 40 -3.90 -5.00 7.36
N THR A 41 -4.29 -5.57 6.22
CA THR A 41 -4.71 -6.98 6.15
C THR A 41 -4.31 -7.66 4.84
N THR A 42 -4.24 -6.91 3.75
CA THR A 42 -3.98 -7.46 2.42
C THR A 42 -2.56 -7.17 1.96
N LEU A 43 -1.79 -8.23 1.70
CA LEU A 43 -0.44 -8.13 1.17
C LEU A 43 -0.43 -8.40 -0.32
N CYS A 44 -0.16 -7.35 -1.11
CA CYS A 44 0.00 -7.46 -2.54
C CYS A 44 1.47 -7.54 -2.95
N PRO A 45 1.88 -8.58 -3.71
CA PRO A 45 3.28 -8.79 -4.06
C PRO A 45 3.78 -7.78 -5.10
N VAL A 46 5.07 -7.48 -5.03
CA VAL A 46 5.78 -6.78 -6.10
C VAL A 46 6.17 -7.80 -7.17
N GLN A 47 5.60 -7.67 -8.36
CA GLN A 47 5.81 -8.59 -9.47
C GLN A 47 6.63 -7.91 -10.56
N SER A 48 7.83 -8.46 -10.86
CA SER A 48 8.74 -7.89 -11.88
C SER A 48 9.07 -6.41 -11.67
N GLY A 49 9.20 -5.98 -10.40
CA GLY A 49 9.44 -4.58 -10.03
C GLY A 49 8.20 -3.68 -10.05
N ILE A 50 7.04 -4.21 -10.44
CA ILE A 50 5.77 -3.50 -10.39
C ILE A 50 5.05 -3.85 -9.09
N ARG A 51 4.71 -2.82 -8.30
CA ARG A 51 3.85 -3.00 -7.12
C ARG A 51 2.44 -3.30 -7.60
N THR A 52 1.95 -4.51 -7.31
CA THR A 52 0.54 -4.80 -7.53
C THR A 52 -0.30 -4.10 -6.46
N LEU A 53 -1.51 -3.73 -6.84
CA LEU A 53 -2.42 -2.96 -6.00
C LEU A 53 -3.62 -3.81 -5.62
N ASP A 54 -4.22 -3.55 -4.46
CA ASP A 54 -5.47 -4.20 -4.09
C ASP A 54 -6.66 -3.62 -4.85
N CYS A 55 -7.56 -4.51 -5.28
CA CYS A 55 -8.91 -4.18 -5.68
C CYS A 55 -9.85 -5.23 -5.10
N ASN A 56 -10.46 -4.91 -3.96
CA ASN A 56 -11.41 -5.78 -3.27
C ASN A 56 -10.83 -7.17 -2.93
N GLY A 57 -9.59 -7.18 -2.40
CA GLY A 57 -8.87 -8.39 -2.00
C GLY A 57 -8.11 -9.11 -3.12
N ALA A 58 -8.13 -8.57 -4.35
CA ALA A 58 -7.39 -9.09 -5.48
C ALA A 58 -6.26 -8.15 -5.89
N CYS A 59 -5.03 -8.68 -5.93
CA CYS A 59 -3.87 -7.91 -6.36
C CYS A 59 -3.75 -7.85 -7.88
N TYR A 60 -3.65 -6.64 -8.45
CA TYR A 60 -3.60 -6.42 -9.90
C TYR A 60 -2.41 -5.56 -10.35
N ASP A 61 -2.01 -5.72 -11.62
CA ASP A 61 -1.00 -4.88 -12.27
C ASP A 61 -1.64 -3.56 -12.73
N PRO A 62 -1.30 -2.41 -12.11
CA PRO A 62 -1.90 -1.12 -12.43
C PRO A 62 -1.55 -0.59 -13.81
N ASN A 63 -0.67 -1.25 -14.57
CA ASN A 63 -0.35 -0.88 -15.95
C ASN A 63 -1.22 -1.61 -16.99
N LYS A 64 -2.02 -2.58 -16.53
CA LYS A 64 -2.91 -3.40 -17.39
C LYS A 64 -4.38 -3.29 -16.99
N TYR A 65 -4.62 -3.12 -15.69
CA TYR A 65 -5.95 -3.07 -15.12
C TYR A 65 -6.12 -1.83 -14.26
N THR A 66 -7.37 -1.51 -13.99
CA THR A 66 -7.78 -0.39 -13.16
C THR A 66 -8.91 -0.87 -12.23
N CYS A 67 -8.93 -0.36 -10.99
CA CYS A 67 -10.00 -0.64 -10.05
C CYS A 67 -11.01 0.50 -10.11
N SER A 68 -12.20 0.21 -10.62
CA SER A 68 -13.30 1.17 -10.82
C SER A 68 -14.47 0.72 -9.96
N ASN A 69 -14.83 1.52 -8.95
CA ASN A 69 -15.87 1.17 -7.96
C ASN A 69 -15.77 -0.28 -7.46
N THR A 70 -14.60 -0.70 -6.98
CA THR A 70 -14.31 -2.07 -6.48
C THR A 70 -14.33 -3.18 -7.53
N THR A 71 -14.50 -2.84 -8.82
CA THR A 71 -14.49 -3.78 -9.94
C THR A 71 -13.19 -3.65 -10.72
N LEU A 72 -12.54 -4.78 -10.98
CA LEU A 72 -11.33 -4.82 -11.79
C LEU A 72 -11.70 -4.76 -13.27
N GLU A 73 -11.21 -3.73 -13.96
CA GLU A 73 -11.45 -3.50 -15.38
C GLU A 73 -10.12 -3.48 -16.14
N THR A 74 -10.09 -4.00 -17.36
CA THR A 74 -8.95 -3.81 -18.27
C THR A 74 -8.98 -2.41 -18.84
N TYR A 75 -7.84 -1.72 -18.93
CA TYR A 75 -7.77 -0.44 -19.62
C TYR A 75 -6.68 -0.44 -20.70
N SER A 76 -6.84 0.42 -21.71
CA SER A 76 -5.82 0.69 -22.72
C SER A 76 -5.35 2.14 -22.59
N PRO A 77 -4.04 2.43 -22.50
CA PRO A 77 -3.57 3.81 -22.39
C PRO A 77 -3.77 4.64 -23.67
N TYR A 78 -4.23 4.03 -24.77
CA TYR A 78 -4.34 4.66 -26.09
C TYR A 78 -5.75 5.10 -26.46
N ASN A 79 -6.78 4.66 -25.74
CA ASN A 79 -8.18 4.95 -26.08
C ASN A 79 -8.74 6.18 -25.33
N GLY A 80 -8.00 6.73 -24.36
CA GLY A 80 -8.44 7.87 -23.55
C GLY A 80 -9.65 7.57 -22.66
N GLU A 81 -9.88 6.30 -22.34
CA GLU A 81 -10.98 5.86 -21.50
C GLU A 81 -10.80 6.38 -20.07
N LEU A 82 -11.89 6.91 -19.52
CA LEU A 82 -11.94 7.44 -18.17
C LEU A 82 -12.76 6.49 -17.30
N PHE A 83 -12.27 6.29 -16.08
CA PHE A 83 -12.90 5.42 -15.09
C PHE A 83 -13.36 6.23 -13.89
N ASP A 84 -14.32 5.68 -13.15
CA ASP A 84 -14.90 6.35 -12.00
C ASP A 84 -14.09 5.99 -10.74
N CYS A 85 -13.79 7.02 -9.95
CA CYS A 85 -13.23 6.94 -8.60
C CYS A 85 -14.07 7.84 -7.71
N GLY A 86 -15.10 7.25 -7.10
CA GLY A 86 -16.08 7.95 -6.30
C GLY A 86 -16.89 8.88 -7.18
N VAL A 87 -16.77 10.18 -6.95
CA VAL A 87 -17.43 11.21 -7.77
C VAL A 87 -16.57 11.75 -8.91
N ALA A 88 -15.29 11.34 -8.98
CA ALA A 88 -14.34 11.82 -9.97
C ALA A 88 -14.17 10.84 -11.13
N ARG A 89 -13.85 11.37 -12.31
CA ARG A 89 -13.36 10.60 -13.46
C ARG A 89 -11.87 10.78 -13.65
N TYR A 90 -11.16 9.69 -13.88
CA TYR A 90 -9.70 9.71 -13.99
C TYR A 90 -9.16 8.93 -15.18
N ASP A 91 -7.99 9.36 -15.64
CA ASP A 91 -7.19 8.65 -16.63
C ASP A 91 -6.26 7.66 -15.91
N PRO A 92 -6.46 6.35 -16.07
CA PRO A 92 -5.66 5.32 -15.40
C PRO A 92 -4.20 5.32 -15.87
N SER A 93 -3.86 6.00 -16.96
CA SER A 93 -2.46 6.20 -17.36
C SER A 93 -1.73 7.24 -16.49
N LYS A 94 -2.47 8.06 -15.73
CA LYS A 94 -1.93 9.15 -14.91
C LYS A 94 -2.21 9.00 -13.43
N TYR A 95 -3.27 8.29 -13.05
CA TYR A 95 -3.70 8.14 -11.67
C TYR A 95 -4.09 6.70 -11.36
N VAL A 96 -4.17 6.41 -10.07
CA VAL A 96 -4.73 5.19 -9.50
C VAL A 96 -5.83 5.60 -8.54
N CYS A 97 -6.95 4.86 -8.55
CA CYS A 97 -7.99 4.96 -7.55
C CYS A 97 -7.72 3.98 -6.41
N TYR A 98 -7.73 4.47 -5.19
CA TYR A 98 -7.70 3.71 -3.94
C TYR A 98 -9.01 3.91 -3.19
N ASP A 99 -9.47 2.86 -2.52
CA ASP A 99 -10.64 2.83 -1.63
C ASP A 99 -11.94 3.40 -2.22
N GLY A 100 -11.99 3.49 -3.55
CA GLY A 100 -13.15 3.96 -4.30
C GLY A 100 -13.31 5.47 -4.32
N ASP A 101 -12.42 6.28 -3.76
CA ASP A 101 -12.55 7.75 -3.77
C ASP A 101 -11.23 8.54 -3.72
N MET A 102 -10.09 7.89 -3.47
CA MET A 102 -8.79 8.54 -3.39
C MET A 102 -8.00 8.38 -4.69
N LEU A 103 -7.63 9.50 -5.31
CA LEU A 103 -6.80 9.49 -6.52
C LEU A 103 -5.35 9.81 -6.21
N CYS A 104 -4.47 8.84 -6.44
CA CYS A 104 -3.02 9.02 -6.32
C CYS A 104 -2.35 9.06 -7.69
N PRO A 105 -1.43 10.01 -7.94
CA PRO A 105 -0.76 10.14 -9.24
C PRO A 105 0.23 9.00 -9.51
N LYS A 106 0.47 8.72 -10.79
CA LYS A 106 1.53 7.84 -11.28
C LYS A 106 2.73 8.66 -11.75
N SER A 107 3.93 8.18 -11.44
CA SER A 107 5.17 8.64 -12.09
C SER A 107 5.55 7.62 -13.17
N GLY A 108 5.10 7.86 -14.39
CA GLY A 108 5.20 6.87 -15.47
C GLY A 108 4.39 5.61 -15.15
N VAL A 109 5.09 4.48 -14.98
CA VAL A 109 4.47 3.16 -14.64
C VAL A 109 4.45 2.87 -13.15
N THR A 110 5.03 3.75 -12.34
CA THR A 110 5.14 3.56 -10.88
C THR A 110 4.00 4.31 -10.20
N PRO A 111 3.04 3.63 -9.58
CA PRO A 111 2.01 4.28 -8.80
C PRO A 111 2.59 4.85 -7.49
N THR A 112 2.07 5.99 -7.04
CA THR A 112 2.19 6.40 -5.64
C THR A 112 1.16 5.64 -4.80
N LEU A 113 1.50 5.37 -3.54
CA LEU A 113 0.64 4.66 -2.59
C LEU A 113 -0.05 5.65 -1.64
N PRO A 114 -1.25 5.34 -1.14
CA PRO A 114 -1.92 6.17 -0.15
C PRO A 114 -1.31 5.98 1.25
N CYS A 115 -1.30 7.04 2.05
CA CYS A 115 -0.97 7.04 3.47
C CYS A 115 -1.81 8.11 4.18
N GLY A 116 -2.88 7.70 4.85
CA GLY A 116 -3.91 8.64 5.29
C GLY A 116 -4.48 9.38 4.07
N ASP A 117 -4.51 10.71 4.12
CA ASP A 117 -5.03 11.56 3.04
C ASP A 117 -3.96 11.93 1.99
N ASP A 118 -2.74 11.41 2.10
CA ASP A 118 -1.60 11.75 1.25
C ASP A 118 -1.13 10.59 0.37
N CYS A 119 -0.43 10.90 -0.71
CA CYS A 119 0.16 9.92 -1.62
C CYS A 119 1.68 10.01 -1.56
N TYR A 120 2.37 8.86 -1.51
CA TYR A 120 3.82 8.80 -1.38
C TYR A 120 4.48 7.80 -2.34
N PHE A 121 5.78 8.01 -2.59
CA PHE A 121 6.61 7.04 -3.29
C PHE A 121 7.19 6.02 -2.31
N ALA A 122 6.78 4.77 -2.45
CA ALA A 122 7.27 3.66 -1.62
C ALA A 122 8.76 3.32 -1.82
N SER A 123 9.45 3.99 -2.75
CA SER A 123 10.90 3.96 -2.89
C SER A 123 11.62 4.86 -1.89
N GLU A 124 10.92 5.86 -1.33
CA GLU A 124 11.50 6.92 -0.50
C GLU A 124 10.91 6.91 0.92
N TYR A 125 9.62 6.58 1.05
CA TYR A 125 8.89 6.63 2.31
C TYR A 125 8.21 5.29 2.62
N THR A 126 7.92 5.11 3.89
CA THR A 126 7.09 4.02 4.43
C THR A 126 5.90 4.65 5.14
N CYS A 127 4.71 4.06 4.98
CA CYS A 127 3.53 4.43 5.75
C CYS A 127 3.34 3.43 6.90
N THR A 128 3.07 3.93 8.10
CA THR A 128 2.70 3.11 9.25
C THR A 128 1.66 3.89 10.05
N ASP A 129 0.48 3.29 10.28
CA ASP A 129 -0.65 3.91 10.99
C ASP A 129 -1.02 5.30 10.41
N GLY A 130 -0.98 5.45 9.08
CA GLY A 130 -1.26 6.71 8.39
C GLY A 130 -0.17 7.78 8.54
N VAL A 131 0.99 7.44 9.12
CA VAL A 131 2.13 8.34 9.28
C VAL A 131 3.24 7.97 8.30
N LEU A 132 3.67 8.94 7.52
CA LEU A 132 4.83 8.81 6.63
C LEU A 132 6.13 8.94 7.41
N SER A 133 7.00 7.94 7.27
CA SER A 133 8.39 8.01 7.69
C SER A 133 9.29 7.84 6.48
N HIS A 134 10.38 8.61 6.40
CA HIS A 134 11.40 8.35 5.38
C HIS A 134 12.01 6.97 5.63
N TYR A 135 12.29 6.23 4.56
CA TYR A 135 13.02 4.98 4.68
C TYR A 135 14.47 5.29 5.12
N ALA A 136 14.76 5.12 6.41
CA ALA A 136 16.13 5.12 6.90
C ALA A 136 16.71 3.73 6.60
N GLY A 137 17.47 3.61 5.50
CA GLY A 137 18.35 2.47 5.33
C GLY A 137 19.33 2.31 6.52
N PRO A 138 20.13 1.23 6.59
CA PRO A 138 21.01 0.93 7.73
C PRO A 138 22.07 2.00 8.03
N ASN A 139 22.21 3.03 7.19
CA ASN A 139 23.01 4.22 7.45
C ASN A 139 22.06 5.42 7.59
N GLY A 140 21.37 5.50 8.72
CA GLY A 140 20.45 6.58 9.02
C GLY A 140 21.16 7.94 9.02
N SER A 141 20.50 8.94 8.45
CA SER A 141 20.64 10.31 8.92
C SER A 141 19.24 10.86 9.16
N ASP A 142 18.91 10.86 10.45
CA ASP A 142 18.09 11.80 11.19
C ASP A 142 17.32 12.86 10.39
N GLY A 143 15.98 12.77 10.48
CA GLY A 143 15.15 13.90 10.82
C GLY A 143 15.16 15.11 9.89
N THR A 144 14.42 15.02 8.79
CA THR A 144 13.46 16.08 8.47
C THR A 144 12.18 15.43 7.95
N VAL A 145 11.05 15.75 8.57
CA VAL A 145 9.72 15.55 7.98
C VAL A 145 9.64 16.53 6.81
N SER A 146 10.34 16.21 5.73
CA SER A 146 10.19 16.86 4.44
C SER A 146 9.02 16.15 3.80
N VAL A 147 7.83 16.54 4.25
CA VAL A 147 6.64 16.39 3.43
C VAL A 147 7.03 17.01 2.09
N LEU A 148 7.19 16.19 1.04
CA LEU A 148 6.87 16.70 -0.28
C LEU A 148 5.37 16.94 -0.23
N GLY A 149 5.01 18.07 0.38
CA GLY A 149 3.65 18.56 0.42
C GLY A 149 3.27 18.81 -1.02
N GLN A 150 2.47 17.90 -1.57
CA GLN A 150 1.66 18.08 -2.77
C GLN A 150 0.80 16.85 -3.11
N SER A 151 0.23 16.14 -2.14
CA SER A 151 -0.94 15.28 -2.42
C SER A 151 -2.27 15.97 -2.22
N ARG A 152 -2.28 17.18 -1.66
CA ARG A 152 -3.39 18.12 -1.88
C ARG A 152 -3.34 18.67 -3.32
N PHE A 153 -3.30 17.80 -4.32
CA PHE A 153 -4.10 18.09 -5.50
C PHE A 153 -5.52 18.16 -4.96
N PRO A 154 -6.23 19.30 -5.06
CA PRO A 154 -7.61 19.32 -4.64
C PRO A 154 -8.29 18.15 -5.33
N SER A 155 -9.04 17.31 -4.57
CA SER A 155 -10.12 16.51 -5.14
C SER A 155 -10.77 17.42 -6.16
N LYS A 156 -10.61 17.12 -7.45
CA LYS A 156 -11.07 17.97 -8.53
C LYS A 156 -12.59 18.06 -8.42
N HIS A 157 -13.06 19.03 -7.64
CA HIS A 157 -14.35 19.67 -7.77
C HIS A 157 -14.41 20.54 -9.03
N GLU A 158 -13.36 20.53 -9.85
CA GLU A 158 -13.30 21.26 -11.10
C GLU A 158 -12.75 20.30 -12.14
N TYR A 159 -13.58 19.85 -13.08
CA TYR A 159 -13.35 19.87 -14.53
C TYR A 159 -14.55 19.17 -15.20
N PHE A 160 -15.55 20.01 -15.52
CA PHE A 160 -16.69 19.85 -16.43
C PHE A 160 -17.68 18.69 -16.23
#